data_AF-A0A2M6YBV1-F1
#
_entry.id   AF-A0A2M6YBV1-F1
#
_cell.length_a   1.000
_cell.length_b   1.000
_cell.length_c   1.000
_cell.angle_alpha   90.00
_cell.angle_beta   90.00
_cell.angle_gamma   90.00
#
_symmetry.space_group_name_H-M   'P 1'
#
loop_
_entity.id
_entity.type
_entity.pdbx_description
1 polymer ?
#
loop_
_entity_poly.entity_id
_entity_poly.type
_entity_poly.pdbx_seq_one_letter_code
_entity_poly.pdbx_strand_id
1 'polypeptide(L)' 'MIDRAGAKVIDCQVPLASMFGYATTLRSMTQGRGNYSMEFDHYAEVPNNVAAQIIEGKK' A
#
# COMPACT_ATOMS: atom_id res chain seq x y z
N MET A 1 9.45 3.64 -14.50
CA MET A 1 10.40 2.82 -13.71
C MET A 1 11.77 3.46 -13.81
N ILE A 2 12.37 3.82 -12.68
CA ILE A 2 13.73 4.36 -12.61
C ILE A 2 14.60 3.26 -11.99
N ASP A 3 15.69 2.90 -12.67
CA ASP A 3 16.73 2.01 -12.12
C ASP A 3 17.71 2.85 -11.30
N ARG A 4 17.79 2.59 -9.99
CA ARG A 4 18.80 3.17 -9.10
C ARG A 4 19.73 2.06 -8.62
N ALA A 5 20.95 2.02 -9.15
CA ALA A 5 22.03 1.14 -8.67
C ALA A 5 21.62 -0.33 -8.46
N GLY A 6 20.85 -0.91 -9.41
CA GLY A 6 20.37 -2.30 -9.32
C GLY A 6 19.06 -2.50 -8.55
N ALA A 7 18.42 -1.42 -8.09
CA ALA A 7 17.08 -1.43 -7.50
C ALA A 7 16.07 -0.72 -8.42
N LYS A 8 14.84 -1.25 -8.47
CA LYS A 8 13.70 -0.63 -9.17
C LYS A 8 12.93 0.26 -8.21
N VAL A 9 12.67 1.50 -8.61
CA VAL A 9 11.75 2.41 -7.90
C VAL A 9 10.35 2.26 -8.49
N ILE A 10 9.37 2.01 -7.63
CA ILE A 10 7.95 1.83 -7.97
C ILE A 10 7.16 2.90 -7.23
N ASP A 11 6.56 3.80 -8.00
CA ASP A 11 5.63 4.81 -7.48
C ASP A 11 4.21 4.33 -7.78
N CYS A 12 3.39 4.21 -6.73
CA CYS A 12 2.01 3.76 -6.86
C CYS A 12 1.12 4.40 -5.80
N GLN A 13 -0.16 4.58 -6.16
CA GLN A 13 -1.21 4.99 -5.23
C GLN A 13 -1.91 3.73 -4.72
N VAL A 14 -2.03 3.62 -3.41
CA VAL A 14 -2.67 2.48 -2.75
C VAL A 14 -3.51 2.96 -1.59
N PRO A 15 -4.70 2.37 -1.34
CA PRO A 15 -5.52 2.71 -0.20
C PRO A 15 -4.76 2.46 1.11
N LEU A 16 -4.79 3.43 2.03
CA LEU A 16 -4.15 3.30 3.34
C LEU A 16 -4.65 2.07 4.12
N ALA A 17 -5.94 1.75 3.97
CA ALA A 17 -6.55 0.57 4.59
C ALA A 17 -5.86 -0.76 4.22
N SER A 18 -5.30 -0.86 3.01
CA SER A 18 -4.59 -2.06 2.53
C SER A 18 -3.11 -2.12 2.95
N MET A 19 -2.57 -1.09 3.61
CA MET A 19 -1.16 -1.05 4.02
C MET A 19 -0.88 -1.75 5.36
N PHE A 20 -1.91 -2.21 6.07
CA PHE A 20 -1.72 -2.99 7.28
C PHE A 20 -0.97 -4.30 6.98
N GLY A 21 0.17 -4.53 7.64
CA GLY A 21 1.03 -5.70 7.39
C GLY A 21 1.95 -5.59 6.18
N TYR A 22 1.91 -4.49 5.40
CA TYR A 22 2.72 -4.31 4.20
C TYR A 22 4.23 -4.44 4.47
N ALA A 23 4.71 -3.90 5.61
CA ALA A 23 6.12 -3.95 5.97
C ALA A 23 6.67 -5.38 6.14
N THR A 24 5.83 -6.32 6.60
CA THR A 24 6.19 -7.74 6.75
C THR A 24 6.22 -8.41 5.37
N THR A 25 5.18 -8.19 4.57
CA THR A 25 5.07 -8.74 3.21
C THR A 25 6.22 -8.27 2.32
N LEU A 26 6.57 -6.97 2.37
CA LEU A 26 7.68 -6.42 1.61
C LEU A 26 9.02 -7.07 1.99
N ARG A 27 9.29 -7.26 3.28
CA ARG A 27 10.51 -7.94 3.73
C ARG A 27 10.57 -9.38 3.24
N SER A 28 9.47 -10.12 3.33
CA SER A 28 9.40 -11.49 2.84
C SER A 28 9.64 -11.57 1.32
N MET A 29 9.03 -10.68 0.53
CA MET A 29 9.19 -10.67 -0.93
C MET A 29 10.58 -10.24 -1.40
N THR A 30 11.21 -9.30 -0.68
CA THR A 30 12.51 -8.71 -1.08
C THR A 30 13.70 -9.31 -0.33
N GLN A 31 13.49 -10.40 0.41
CA GLN A 31 14.48 -11.00 1.30
C GLN A 31 15.11 -9.97 2.26
N GLY A 32 14.30 -9.03 2.74
CA GLY A 32 14.69 -7.98 3.68
C GLY A 32 15.44 -6.79 3.07
N ARG A 33 15.57 -6.70 1.74
CA ARG A 33 16.35 -5.66 1.06
C ARG A 33 15.52 -4.47 0.58
N GLY A 34 14.20 -4.60 0.54
CA GLY A 34 13.28 -3.56 0.07
C GLY A 34 12.97 -2.52 1.14
N ASN A 35 12.93 -1.26 0.72
CA ASN A 35 12.47 -0.12 1.52
C ASN A 35 11.24 0.50 0.87
N TYR A 36 10.39 1.14 1.67
CA TYR A 36 9.23 1.88 1.18
C TYR A 36 9.07 3.18 1.96
N SER A 37 8.43 4.17 1.33
CA SER A 37 7.94 5.38 1.99
C SER A 37 6.44 5.52 1.70
N MET A 38 5.68 6.03 2.66
CA MET A 38 4.25 6.32 2.48
C MET A 38 4.00 7.76 2.89
N GLU A 39 3.35 8.51 2.00
CA GLU A 39 2.90 9.88 2.24
C GLU A 39 1.43 9.99 1.86
N PHE A 40 0.69 10.85 2.58
CA PHE A 40 -0.70 11.12 2.24
C PHE A 40 -0.75 11.96 0.96
N ASP A 41 -1.56 11.53 -0.01
CA ASP A 41 -1.75 12.23 -1.29
C ASP A 41 -3.16 12.86 -1.36
N HIS A 42 -4.22 12.05 -1.37
CA HIS A 42 -5.61 12.51 -1.43
C HIS A 42 -6.63 11.49 -0.89
N TYR A 43 -7.90 11.93 -0.75
CA TYR A 43 -9.04 11.04 -0.49
C TYR A 43 -9.67 10.59 -1.82
N ALA A 44 -9.94 9.30 -1.95
CA ALA A 44 -10.63 8.71 -3.09
C ALA A 44 -11.91 8.00 -2.64
N GLU A 45 -12.88 7.87 -3.56
CA GLU A 45 -14.10 7.11 -3.29
C GLU A 45 -13.79 5.63 -3.02
N VAL A 46 -14.39 5.11 -1.95
CA VAL A 46 -14.26 3.70 -1.60
C VAL A 46 -15.11 2.84 -2.54
N PRO A 47 -14.59 1.69 -3.01
CA PRO A 47 -15.38 0.74 -3.76
C PRO A 47 -16.66 0.32 -3.00
N ASN A 48 -17.77 0.15 -3.72
CA ASN A 48 -19.10 -0.13 -3.14
C ASN A 48 -19.13 -1.33 -2.17
N ASN A 49 -18.30 -2.36 -2.42
CA ASN A 49 -18.18 -3.53 -1.56
C ASN A 49 -17.58 -3.22 -0.18
N VAL A 50 -16.58 -2.32 -0.12
CA VAL A 50 -15.94 -1.86 1.11
C VAL A 50 -16.81 -0.79 1.78
N ALA A 51 -17.45 0.09 1.00
CA ALA A 51 -18.36 1.10 1.51
C ALA A 51 -19.49 0.49 2.33
N ALA A 52 -20.13 -0.57 1.81
CA ALA A 52 -21.19 -1.29 2.51
C ALA A 52 -20.71 -1.89 3.85
N GLN A 53 -19.51 -2.46 3.89
CA GLN A 53 -18.92 -3.03 5.11
C GLN A 53 -18.64 -1.96 6.18
N ILE A 54 -18.15 -0.79 5.76
CA ILE A 54 -17.89 0.34 6.64
C ILE A 54 -19.21 0.89 7.19
N ILE A 55 -20.24 1.02 6.35
CA ILE A 55 -21.56 1.55 6.72
C ILE A 55 -22.29 0.59 7.68
N GLU A 56 -22.18 -0.73 7.47
CA GLU A 56 -22.74 -1.74 8.38
C GLU A 56 -22.04 -1.83 9.75
N GLY A 57 -20.92 -1.10 9.94
CA GLY A 57 -20.29 -0.92 11.25
C GLY A 57 -19.49 -2.12 11.75
N LYS A 58 -19.13 -3.06 10.87
CA LYS A 58 -18.19 -4.13 11.23
C LYS A 58 -16.76 -3.59 11.13
N LYS A 59 -16.23 -3.21 12.31
CA LYS A 59 -14.82 -2.89 12.54
C LYS A 59 -13.90 -4.03 12.12
#